data_AF-A0A1Z8U0N1-F1
#
_entry.id   AF-A0A1Z8U0N1-F1
#
_cell.length_a   1.000
_cell.length_b   1.000
_cell.length_c   1.000
_cell.angle_alpha   90.00
_cell.angle_beta   90.00
_cell.angle_gamma   90.00
#
_symmetry.space_group_name_H-M   'P 1'
#
loop_
_entity.id
_entity.type
_entity.pdbx_description
1 polymer ?
#
loop_
_entity_poly.entity_id
_entity_poly.type
_entity_poly.pdbx_seq_one_letter_code
_entity_poly.pdbx_strand_id
1 'polypeptide(L)'
;MNWGKLKPQHYHKEPVDYIYARSIFDLKEYDKLYENQNNLVHEVWKNFYDTYGIGFEFLEDIRDINKDKDIMCLWFFKERNDRSAGTDIQISGKNITYYPNTFFITESKDIKILEKKNEYIRRPVLQLDLPTSVWNTILERFNKLV
;
A
#
# COMPACT_ATOMS: atom_id res chain seq x y z
N MET A 1 13.00 -3.86 2.22
CA MET A 1 11.58 -4.30 2.17
C MET A 1 11.45 -5.70 1.57
N ASN A 2 10.35 -6.40 1.81
CA ASN A 2 10.11 -7.79 1.37
C ASN A 2 9.71 -7.94 -0.12
N TRP A 3 10.23 -7.10 -1.01
CA TRP A 3 9.89 -7.08 -2.46
C TRP A 3 10.20 -8.40 -3.17
N GLY A 4 11.12 -9.21 -2.64
CA GLY A 4 11.39 -10.57 -3.11
C GLY A 4 10.15 -11.48 -3.13
N LYS A 5 9.20 -11.28 -2.20
CA LYS A 5 7.96 -12.08 -2.10
C LYS A 5 6.89 -11.70 -3.14
N LEU A 6 7.06 -10.58 -3.85
CA LEU A 6 6.17 -10.20 -4.95
C LEU A 6 6.33 -11.19 -6.13
N LYS A 7 5.21 -11.55 -6.76
CA LYS A 7 5.12 -12.54 -7.84
C LYS A 7 4.45 -11.93 -9.07
N PRO A 8 4.70 -12.45 -10.29
CA PRO A 8 4.08 -11.93 -11.52
C PRO A 8 2.55 -11.88 -11.47
N GLN A 9 1.91 -12.80 -10.73
CA GLN A 9 0.45 -12.83 -10.53
C GLN A 9 -0.12 -11.62 -9.77
N HIS A 10 0.72 -10.86 -9.04
CA HIS A 10 0.31 -9.65 -8.34
C HIS A 10 0.32 -8.42 -9.25
N TYR A 11 0.96 -8.52 -10.43
CA TYR A 11 1.03 -7.43 -11.39
C TYR A 11 -0.16 -7.47 -12.33
N HIS A 12 -0.74 -6.31 -12.59
CA HIS A 12 -1.88 -6.10 -13.44
C HIS A 12 -1.56 -4.97 -14.42
N LYS A 13 -1.92 -5.18 -15.70
CA LYS A 13 -1.64 -4.23 -16.79
C LYS A 13 -2.85 -3.40 -17.20
N GLU A 14 -4.06 -3.91 -16.99
CA GLU A 14 -5.29 -3.25 -17.42
C GLU A 14 -6.11 -2.76 -16.22
N PRO A 15 -6.59 -1.50 -16.25
CA PRO A 15 -6.45 -0.47 -17.30
C PRO A 15 -5.10 0.27 -17.32
N VAL A 16 -4.32 0.13 -16.25
CA VAL A 16 -2.97 0.70 -16.08
C VAL A 16 -2.12 -0.29 -15.29
N ASP A 17 -0.81 -0.04 -15.26
CA ASP A 17 0.14 -0.85 -14.52
C ASP A 17 0.00 -0.63 -13.02
N TYR A 18 -0.31 -1.69 -12.29
CA TYR A 18 -0.30 -1.69 -10.84
C TYR A 18 0.05 -3.07 -10.27
N ILE A 19 0.65 -3.06 -9.09
CA ILE A 19 0.83 -4.25 -8.26
C ILE A 19 -0.20 -4.22 -7.15
N TYR A 20 -0.89 -5.34 -6.97
CA TYR A 20 -1.80 -5.55 -5.87
C TYR A 20 -1.49 -6.88 -5.19
N ALA A 21 -0.87 -6.80 -4.02
CA ALA A 21 -0.29 -7.95 -3.35
C ALA A 21 -0.70 -7.98 -1.88
N ARG A 22 -1.35 -9.07 -1.48
CA ARG A 22 -1.77 -9.31 -0.09
C ARG A 22 -0.73 -10.14 0.64
N SER A 23 -0.57 -9.89 1.93
CA SER A 23 0.21 -10.71 2.84
C SER A 23 1.68 -10.90 2.41
N ILE A 24 2.29 -9.85 1.86
CA ILE A 24 3.75 -9.83 1.63
C ILE A 24 4.47 -9.94 2.99
N PHE A 25 3.97 -9.19 3.97
CA PHE A 25 4.43 -9.26 5.34
C PHE A 25 3.68 -10.33 6.11
N ASP A 26 4.41 -11.02 6.98
CA ASP A 26 3.81 -12.03 7.85
C ASP A 26 2.84 -11.36 8.83
N LEU A 27 1.71 -12.01 9.11
CA LEU A 27 0.64 -11.42 9.92
C LEU A 27 1.13 -10.92 11.28
N LYS A 28 2.05 -11.64 11.91
CA LYS A 28 2.64 -11.25 13.20
C LYS A 28 3.41 -9.93 13.13
N GLU A 29 4.10 -9.67 12.02
CA GLU A 29 4.86 -8.42 11.84
C GLU A 29 3.91 -7.27 11.52
N TYR A 30 2.95 -7.51 10.65
CA TYR A 30 1.88 -6.57 10.34
C TYR A 30 1.09 -6.18 11.61
N ASP A 31 0.69 -7.15 12.44
CA ASP A 31 -0.07 -6.90 13.67
C ASP A 31 0.73 -6.04 14.67
N LYS A 32 2.05 -6.28 14.80
CA LYS A 32 2.92 -5.45 15.66
C LYS A 32 2.94 -4.00 15.19
N LEU A 33 3.10 -3.76 13.89
CA LEU A 33 3.09 -2.40 13.34
C LEU A 33 1.71 -1.75 13.50
N TYR A 34 0.64 -2.50 13.21
CA TYR A 34 -0.73 -2.05 13.35
C TYR A 34 -1.07 -1.64 14.80
N GLU A 35 -0.68 -2.44 15.80
CA GLU A 35 -0.91 -2.11 17.22
C GLU A 35 -0.16 -0.85 17.66
N ASN A 36 0.94 -0.52 17.00
CA ASN A 36 1.77 0.65 17.28
C ASN A 36 1.50 1.82 16.32
N GLN A 37 0.43 1.78 15.53
CA GLN A 37 0.13 2.82 14.52
C GLN A 37 -0.04 4.23 15.10
N ASN A 38 -0.44 4.34 16.38
CA ASN A 38 -0.63 5.62 17.07
C ASN A 38 0.68 6.20 17.65
N ASN A 39 1.80 5.48 17.56
CA ASN A 39 3.09 5.91 18.09
C ASN A 39 4.24 5.54 17.14
N LEU A 40 4.43 6.36 16.10
CA LEU A 40 5.49 6.19 15.10
C LEU A 40 6.91 6.38 15.65
N VAL A 41 7.06 6.96 16.85
CA VAL A 41 8.35 7.13 17.55
C VAL A 41 8.73 5.85 18.30
N HIS A 42 7.80 4.92 18.45
CA HIS A 42 8.03 3.66 19.15
C HIS A 42 9.11 2.81 18.46
N GLU A 43 9.83 2.02 19.26
CA GLU A 43 10.95 1.19 18.81
C GLU A 43 10.58 0.27 17.64
N VAL A 44 9.32 -0.17 17.56
CA VAL A 44 8.80 -1.01 16.48
C VAL A 44 8.95 -0.35 15.10
N TRP A 45 8.62 0.95 14.99
CA TRP A 45 8.71 1.70 13.74
C TRP A 45 10.14 2.09 13.41
N LYS A 46 10.94 2.39 14.44
CA LYS A 46 12.38 2.60 14.28
C LYS A 46 13.07 1.33 13.74
N ASN A 47 12.77 0.17 14.32
CA ASN A 47 13.29 -1.11 13.86
C ASN A 47 12.85 -1.43 12.43
N PHE A 48 11.61 -1.08 12.05
CA PHE A 48 11.15 -1.20 10.67
C PHE A 48 11.98 -0.34 9.71
N TYR A 49 12.21 0.94 10.05
CA TYR A 49 13.06 1.83 9.27
C TYR A 49 14.50 1.31 9.19
N ASP A 50 15.10 0.93 10.31
CA ASP A 50 16.48 0.44 10.38
C ASP A 50 16.67 -0.87 9.59
N THR A 51 15.64 -1.74 9.55
CA THR A 51 15.68 -3.00 8.80
C THR A 51 15.58 -2.80 7.30
N TYR A 52 14.76 -1.85 6.85
CA TYR A 52 14.41 -1.73 5.43
C TYR A 52 14.93 -0.48 4.73
N GLY A 53 15.41 0.52 5.47
CA GLY A 53 15.96 1.76 4.96
C GLY A 53 14.99 2.54 4.06
N ILE A 54 13.68 2.41 4.30
CA ILE A 54 12.65 3.04 3.46
C ILE A 54 11.95 4.15 4.24
N GLY A 55 11.89 5.34 3.63
CA GLY A 55 11.07 6.44 4.14
C GLY A 55 9.59 6.09 4.06
N PHE A 56 8.81 6.56 5.02
CA PHE A 56 7.38 6.31 5.05
C PHE A 56 6.64 7.42 5.76
N GLU A 57 5.39 7.60 5.36
CA GLU A 57 4.43 8.47 6.01
C GLU A 57 3.20 7.64 6.38
N PHE A 58 2.78 7.75 7.64
CA PHE A 58 1.54 7.13 8.09
C PHE A 58 0.40 8.15 8.02
N LEU A 59 -0.64 7.80 7.28
CA LEU A 59 -1.81 8.63 7.05
C LEU A 59 -3.01 7.96 7.69
N GLU A 60 -3.82 8.72 8.43
CA GLU A 60 -5.00 8.16 9.09
C GLU A 60 -6.15 7.88 8.12
N ASP A 61 -6.22 8.64 7.03
CA ASP A 61 -7.17 8.45 5.94
C ASP A 61 -6.42 8.40 4.61
N ILE A 62 -6.78 7.44 3.77
CA ILE A 62 -6.25 7.29 2.41
C ILE A 62 -6.57 8.48 1.49
N ARG A 63 -7.48 9.38 1.89
CA ARG A 63 -7.71 10.65 1.18
C ARG A 63 -6.48 11.57 1.19
N ASP A 64 -5.64 11.46 2.22
CA ASP A 64 -4.50 12.35 2.43
C ASP A 64 -3.24 11.88 1.70
N ILE A 65 -3.34 10.84 0.86
CA ILE A 65 -2.19 10.34 0.09
C ILE A 65 -1.62 11.43 -0.81
N ASN A 66 -0.31 11.55 -0.80
CA ASN A 66 0.41 12.41 -1.72
C ASN A 66 0.44 11.75 -3.10
N LYS A 67 -0.36 12.27 -4.03
CA LYS A 67 -0.44 11.72 -5.40
C LYS A 67 0.72 12.15 -6.29
N ASP A 68 1.52 13.12 -5.88
CA ASP A 68 2.60 13.69 -6.68
C ASP A 68 3.88 12.82 -6.67
N LYS A 69 3.94 11.78 -5.83
CA LYS A 69 5.07 10.83 -5.83
C LYS A 69 5.13 10.08 -7.16
N ASP A 70 6.32 9.96 -7.75
CA ASP A 70 6.57 9.23 -9.00
C ASP A 70 5.95 7.83 -8.97
N ILE A 71 6.25 7.06 -7.91
CA ILE A 71 5.63 5.78 -7.63
C ILE A 71 4.76 5.89 -6.38
N MET A 72 3.46 5.65 -6.54
CA MET A 72 2.54 5.52 -5.43
C MET A 72 2.72 4.12 -4.82
N CYS A 73 3.24 4.03 -3.60
CA CYS A 73 3.37 2.77 -2.87
C CYS A 73 2.60 2.86 -1.55
N LEU A 74 1.45 2.19 -1.48
CA LEU A 74 0.55 2.21 -0.35
C LEU A 74 0.50 0.84 0.32
N TRP A 75 0.53 0.82 1.65
CA TRP A 75 0.32 -0.38 2.45
C TRP A 75 -0.85 -0.17 3.41
N PHE A 76 -1.88 -0.99 3.27
CA PHE A 76 -3.17 -0.79 3.93
C PHE A 76 -3.22 -1.38 5.35
N PHE A 77 -3.63 -0.57 6.33
CA PHE A 77 -3.77 -0.93 7.74
C PHE A 77 -5.25 -1.01 8.18
N LYS A 78 -6.09 -1.71 7.40
CA LYS A 78 -7.53 -1.76 7.66
C LYS A 78 -7.87 -2.16 9.11
N GLU A 79 -8.78 -1.38 9.72
CA GLU A 79 -9.29 -1.63 11.05
C GLU A 79 -9.99 -3.00 11.16
N ARG A 80 -9.67 -3.78 12.20
CA ARG A 80 -10.22 -5.15 12.38
C ARG A 80 -11.74 -5.19 12.53
N ASN A 81 -12.32 -4.12 13.08
CA ASN A 81 -13.76 -3.98 13.27
C ASN A 81 -14.50 -3.52 12.00
N ASP A 82 -13.77 -3.09 10.96
CA ASP A 82 -14.36 -2.73 9.69
C ASP A 82 -14.72 -3.98 8.87
N ARG A 83 -15.99 -4.36 8.96
CA ARG A 83 -16.59 -5.48 8.22
C ARG A 83 -17.03 -5.08 6.80
N SER A 84 -16.85 -3.83 6.38
CA SER A 84 -17.25 -3.38 5.06
C SER A 84 -16.37 -4.04 3.98
N ALA A 85 -16.98 -4.62 2.94
CA ALA A 85 -16.24 -5.11 1.77
C ALA A 85 -15.94 -3.96 0.79
N GLY A 86 -15.28 -2.92 1.29
CA GLY A 86 -15.11 -1.65 0.58
C GLY A 86 -14.23 -1.71 -0.65
N THR A 87 -14.80 -1.36 -1.80
CA THR A 87 -14.02 -0.83 -2.93
C THR A 87 -13.77 0.65 -2.66
N ASP A 88 -12.73 0.94 -1.89
CA ASP A 88 -12.46 2.30 -1.41
C ASP A 88 -11.54 3.08 -2.36
N ILE A 89 -10.95 2.41 -3.36
CA ILE A 89 -10.02 3.01 -4.31
C ILE A 89 -10.48 2.67 -5.73
N GLN A 90 -10.44 3.65 -6.61
CA GLN A 90 -10.60 3.48 -8.05
C GLN A 90 -9.34 3.96 -8.74
N ILE A 91 -8.77 3.12 -9.60
CA ILE A 91 -7.62 3.43 -10.44
C ILE A 91 -8.01 3.29 -11.92
N SER A 92 -7.97 4.39 -12.67
CA SER A 92 -8.35 4.42 -14.09
C SER A 92 -9.67 3.71 -14.40
N GLY A 93 -10.68 3.95 -13.56
CA GLY A 93 -12.02 3.36 -13.67
C GLY A 93 -12.16 1.95 -13.08
N LYS A 94 -11.06 1.30 -12.67
CA LYS A 94 -11.09 -0.02 -12.01
C LYS A 94 -11.14 0.11 -10.50
N ASN A 95 -12.10 -0.57 -9.88
CA ASN A 95 -12.25 -0.56 -8.43
C ASN A 95 -11.29 -1.57 -7.77
N ILE A 96 -10.60 -1.12 -6.74
CA ILE A 96 -9.67 -1.89 -5.92
C ILE A 96 -10.22 -1.94 -4.50
N THR A 97 -10.23 -3.15 -3.93
CA THR A 97 -10.66 -3.36 -2.55
C THR A 97 -9.57 -2.95 -1.57
N TYR A 98 -9.95 -2.34 -0.46
CA TYR A 98 -9.01 -2.02 0.62
C TYR A 98 -8.94 -3.18 1.61
N TYR A 99 -8.09 -4.17 1.33
CA TYR A 99 -7.85 -5.30 2.22
C TYR A 99 -6.72 -4.98 3.23
N PRO A 100 -6.80 -5.50 4.48
CA PRO A 100 -5.69 -5.39 5.41
C PRO A 100 -4.42 -6.03 4.85
N ASN A 101 -3.26 -5.57 5.30
CA ASN A 101 -1.95 -6.10 4.93
C ASN A 101 -1.78 -6.26 3.41
N THR A 102 -2.18 -5.23 2.68
CA THR A 102 -2.16 -5.22 1.21
C THR A 102 -1.32 -4.07 0.70
N PHE A 103 -0.40 -4.40 -0.20
CA PHE A 103 0.37 -3.43 -0.96
C PHE A 103 -0.34 -3.11 -2.26
N PHE A 104 -0.49 -1.82 -2.51
CA PHE A 104 -0.93 -1.27 -3.77
C PHE A 104 0.17 -0.35 -4.30
N ILE A 105 0.72 -0.69 -5.46
CA ILE A 105 1.86 0.04 -6.05
C ILE A 105 1.53 0.40 -7.49
N THR A 106 1.68 1.66 -7.88
CA THR A 106 1.39 2.11 -9.26
C THR A 106 2.11 3.40 -9.59
N GLU A 107 2.41 3.60 -10.88
CA GLU A 107 2.84 4.90 -11.41
C GLU A 107 1.64 5.82 -11.69
N SER A 108 0.45 5.23 -11.88
CA SER A 108 -0.76 5.97 -12.26
C SER A 108 -1.13 7.00 -11.20
N LYS A 109 -1.40 8.21 -11.68
CA LYS A 109 -1.89 9.34 -10.88
C LYS A 109 -3.42 9.42 -10.86
N ASP A 110 -4.07 8.65 -11.73
CA ASP A 110 -5.51 8.58 -11.86
C ASP A 110 -6.11 7.67 -10.78
N ILE A 111 -6.02 8.16 -9.54
CA ILE A 111 -6.53 7.51 -8.35
C ILE A 111 -7.64 8.36 -7.75
N LYS A 112 -8.80 7.75 -7.57
CA LYS A 112 -9.95 8.32 -6.89
C LYS A 112 -10.28 7.49 -5.67
N ILE A 113 -10.40 8.15 -4.52
CA ILE A 113 -10.92 7.50 -3.30
C ILE A 113 -12.45 7.50 -3.40
N LEU A 114 -13.04 6.31 -3.29
CA LEU A 114 -14.48 6.15 -3.36
C LEU A 114 -15.10 6.39 -1.98
N GLU A 115 -16.10 7.26 -1.96
CA GLU A 115 -16.85 7.63 -0.78
C GLU A 115 -17.99 6.64 -0.55
N LYS A 116 -18.07 6.05 0.64
CA LYS A 116 -19.27 5.33 1.06
C LYS A 116 -20.13 6.24 1.91
N LYS A 117 -21.44 6.24 1.62
CA LYS A 117 -22.40 6.96 2.46
C LYS A 117 -22.33 6.41 3.89
N ASN A 118 -22.12 7.30 4.86
CA ASN A 118 -22.22 7.07 6.31
C ASN A 118 -21.08 6.29 6.99
N GLU A 119 -19.94 6.06 6.33
CA GLU A 119 -18.78 5.43 7.00
C GLU A 119 -17.77 6.49 7.47
N TYR A 120 -17.77 6.78 8.77
CA TYR A 120 -16.66 7.46 9.48
C TYR A 120 -15.59 6.43 9.85
N ILE A 121 -15.26 5.53 8.93
CA ILE A 121 -14.29 4.47 9.18
C ILE A 121 -12.92 5.01 8.78
N ARG A 122 -12.00 5.04 9.74
CA ARG A 122 -10.59 5.37 9.53
C ARG A 122 -10.00 4.38 8.52
N ARG A 123 -9.25 4.88 7.53
CA ARG A 123 -8.64 4.07 6.46
C ARG A 123 -7.13 4.27 6.49
N PRO A 124 -6.45 3.83 7.56
CA PRO A 124 -5.07 4.20 7.81
C PRO A 124 -4.13 3.51 6.83
N VAL A 125 -3.25 4.26 6.20
CA VAL A 125 -2.36 3.76 5.16
C VAL A 125 -0.94 4.23 5.41
N LEU A 126 0.01 3.35 5.17
CA LEU A 126 1.42 3.73 5.11
C LEU A 126 1.77 4.03 3.65
N GLN A 127 2.13 5.27 3.36
CA GLN A 127 2.65 5.67 2.07
C GLN A 127 4.18 5.61 2.09
N LEU A 128 4.74 4.67 1.35
CA LEU A 128 6.18 4.40 1.31
C LEU A 128 6.86 5.24 0.23
N ASP A 129 8.09 5.67 0.52
CA ASP A 129 8.99 6.30 -0.45
C ASP A 129 9.67 5.23 -1.29
N LEU A 130 8.93 4.69 -2.26
CA LEU A 130 9.44 3.68 -3.19
C LEU A 130 10.19 4.36 -4.34
N PRO A 131 11.52 4.18 -4.49
CA PRO A 131 12.26 4.75 -5.61
C PRO A 131 11.87 4.08 -6.93
N THR A 132 11.85 4.85 -8.02
CA THR A 132 11.60 4.35 -9.38
C THR A 132 12.55 3.22 -9.78
N SER A 133 13.81 3.25 -9.32
CA SER A 133 14.76 2.16 -9.56
C SER A 133 14.28 0.82 -8.98
N VAL A 134 13.70 0.84 -7.77
CA VAL A 134 13.18 -0.36 -7.12
C VAL A 134 11.92 -0.87 -7.83
N TRP A 135 11.04 0.05 -8.23
CA TRP A 135 9.88 -0.28 -9.06
C TRP A 135 10.30 -0.99 -10.36
N ASN A 136 11.29 -0.43 -11.07
CA ASN A 136 11.82 -1.02 -12.28
C ASN A 136 12.41 -2.42 -12.04
N THR A 137 13.20 -2.59 -10.98
CA THR A 137 13.71 -3.92 -10.60
C THR A 137 12.58 -4.93 -10.34
N ILE A 138 11.45 -4.50 -9.77
CA ILE A 138 10.29 -5.37 -9.58
C ILE A 138 9.67 -5.76 -10.93
N LEU A 139 9.50 -4.81 -11.85
CA LEU A 139 8.94 -5.06 -13.18
C LEU A 139 9.84 -5.92 -14.06
N GLU A 140 11.16 -5.73 -14.03
CA GLU A 140 12.15 -6.59 -14.71
C GLU A 140 12.03 -8.04 -14.25
N ARG A 141 11.91 -8.27 -12.94
CA ARG A 141 11.71 -9.62 -12.38
C ARG A 141 10.42 -10.28 -12.88
N PHE A 142 9.44 -9.51 -13.33
CA PHE A 142 8.19 -9.99 -13.90
C PHE A 142 8.20 -10.08 -15.43
N ASN A 143 9.34 -9.73 -16.07
CA ASN A 143 9.47 -9.56 -17.51
C ASN A 143 8.46 -8.55 -18.07
N LYS A 144 8.31 -7.41 -17.38
CA LYS A 144 7.35 -6.33 -17.73
C LYS A 144 8.00 -5.02 -18.16
N LEU A 145 9.31 -4.85 -17.91
CA LEU A 145 10.11 -3.85 -18.60
C LEU A 145 10.61 -4.45 -19.91
N VAL A 146 10.38 -3.72 -21.01
CA VAL A 146 10.91 -3.99 -22.35
C VAL A 146 11.94 -2.92 -22.66
#